data_AF-A0A939CGE8-F1
#
_entry.id   AF-A0A939CGE8-F1
#
_cell.length_a   1.000
_cell.length_b   1.000
_cell.length_c   1.000
_cell.angle_alpha   90.00
_cell.angle_beta   90.00
_cell.angle_gamma   90.00
#
_symmetry.space_group_name_H-M   'P 1'
#
loop_
_entity.id
_entity.type
_entity.pdbx_description
1 polymer ?
#
loop_
_entity_poly.entity_id
_entity_poly.type
_entity_poly.pdbx_seq_one_letter_code
_entity_poly.pdbx_strand_id
1 'polypeptide(L)'
;MGRDAFAQIRKTDGSVPAAAVQPIYAEGGPDDSFHMRGLRFSPVAPTGAGRDGSPIVEATARGRAAMTLVDLSACTTVRGRLPSQRGEEAPADAGYQLRVSVERLVEFALEHGPLCARFPYARSLDGGELVEGEEFEESMGFWASAAIMADLAVAAQRCANGSLPLAAAQAALGNLVLWRVDNPRTGSSFDLFVISRTLDGAYASWLGVPRFIRREEVEGRINYAFILGDADLDGVVEVALASFEHEITASDYRLLSQALDLAPSVDREVREVLSLEAAEVYSGVESDGYRLDDEKLRGCAGKLEKADLPQMASMVRALVTAHLGDAYVDVFSVSGATGHFSFRSYLSWLWYDFSCDLGAVRIKYCARCGRPFSAVGHRGPEKNYCSAVCRDAAHNERMATRRDGLRHGFLDEGKTVEELAREFYPSETSHEATRRTIALLQGWPELKHAVEDDIEEHGWHAPLFVRCHAEGIDVLKLLNAKRHKQLKERGGR
;
A
#
# COMPACT_ATOMS: atom_id res chain seq x y z
N MET A 1 12.54 5.84 38.76
CA MET A 1 12.39 5.45 37.35
C MET A 1 10.92 5.22 37.10
N GLY A 2 10.25 6.15 36.43
CA GLY A 2 8.85 5.99 36.06
C GLY A 2 8.72 4.87 35.04
N ARG A 3 7.76 3.96 35.22
CA ARG A 3 7.35 3.03 34.17
C ARG A 3 6.92 3.86 32.96
N ASP A 4 7.33 3.47 31.76
CA ASP A 4 6.83 4.10 30.54
C ASP A 4 5.30 3.96 30.51
N ALA A 5 4.61 5.08 30.61
CA ALA A 5 3.15 5.08 30.64
C ALA A 5 2.58 4.63 29.29
N PHE A 6 3.34 4.80 28.20
CA PHE A 6 2.90 4.44 26.87
C PHE A 6 2.78 2.93 26.65
N ALA A 7 3.70 2.13 27.21
CA ALA A 7 3.55 0.68 27.28
C ALA A 7 2.28 0.22 28.03
N GLN A 8 1.66 1.06 28.86
CA GLN A 8 0.47 0.72 29.66
C GLN A 8 -0.87 1.02 28.97
N ILE A 9 -0.87 1.77 27.88
CA ILE A 9 -2.10 2.32 27.28
C ILE A 9 -2.53 1.56 26.03
N ARG A 10 -1.63 0.76 25.44
CA ARG A 10 -1.90 0.06 24.19
C ARG A 10 -2.70 -1.22 24.39
N LYS A 11 -3.60 -1.49 23.44
CA LYS A 11 -4.18 -2.83 23.29
C LYS A 11 -3.11 -3.82 22.82
N THR A 12 -3.44 -5.11 22.86
CA THR A 12 -2.53 -6.18 22.40
C THR A 12 -2.16 -6.09 20.92
N ASP A 13 -2.95 -5.36 20.13
CA ASP A 13 -2.72 -5.04 18.72
C ASP A 13 -2.02 -3.69 18.52
N GLY A 14 -1.42 -3.12 19.57
CA GLY A 14 -0.66 -1.86 19.50
C GLY A 14 -1.49 -0.58 19.47
N SER A 15 -2.79 -0.65 19.18
CA SER A 15 -3.66 0.53 19.07
C SER A 15 -3.81 1.30 20.38
N VAL A 16 -4.08 2.60 20.28
CA VAL A 16 -4.20 3.52 21.43
C VAL A 16 -5.66 3.92 21.59
N PRO A 17 -6.33 3.52 22.69
CA PRO A 17 -7.73 3.84 22.91
C PRO A 17 -7.94 5.36 23.05
N ALA A 18 -8.89 5.89 22.27
CA ALA A 18 -9.37 7.27 22.37
C ALA A 18 -10.87 7.27 22.67
N ALA A 19 -11.31 8.16 23.56
CA ALA A 19 -12.72 8.34 23.90
C ALA A 19 -13.47 9.06 22.79
N ALA A 20 -12.79 9.99 22.13
CA ALA A 20 -13.30 10.72 20.98
C ALA A 20 -12.17 11.08 20.02
N VAL A 21 -12.50 11.12 18.74
CA VAL A 21 -11.65 11.66 17.67
C VAL A 21 -12.47 12.72 16.94
N GLN A 22 -11.98 13.94 16.90
CA GLN A 22 -12.67 15.08 16.30
C GLN A 22 -11.83 15.68 15.16
N PRO A 23 -12.36 15.71 13.92
CA PRO A 23 -11.76 16.46 12.83
C PRO A 23 -11.67 17.95 13.18
N ILE A 24 -10.52 18.55 12.88
CA ILE A 24 -10.27 19.97 13.08
C ILE A 24 -10.16 20.64 11.72
N TYR A 25 -10.96 21.67 11.48
CA TYR A 25 -10.97 22.44 10.24
C TYR A 25 -10.25 23.79 10.43
N ALA A 26 -9.71 24.35 9.35
CA ALA A 26 -9.16 25.72 9.35
C ALA A 26 -10.30 26.76 9.44
N GLU A 27 -10.07 27.87 10.14
CA GLU A 27 -11.05 28.96 10.26
C GLU A 27 -11.24 29.67 8.91
N GLY A 28 -12.49 29.81 8.44
CA GLY A 28 -12.86 30.66 7.29
C GLY A 28 -13.26 29.97 5.97
N GLY A 29 -13.44 28.65 5.93
CA GLY A 29 -14.00 27.95 4.76
C GLY A 29 -15.52 27.75 4.85
N PRO A 30 -16.32 28.04 3.80
CA PRO A 30 -17.74 27.71 3.78
C PRO A 30 -17.90 26.21 3.53
N ASP A 31 -18.63 25.47 4.37
CA ASP A 31 -19.28 24.16 4.17
C ASP A 31 -18.67 23.08 3.23
N ASP A 32 -17.40 23.19 2.85
CA ASP A 32 -16.70 22.29 1.96
C ASP A 32 -15.59 21.59 2.74
N SER A 33 -15.77 20.28 2.89
CA SER A 33 -14.92 19.24 3.49
C SER A 33 -13.40 19.25 3.17
N PHE A 34 -12.86 20.26 2.48
CA PHE A 34 -11.51 20.25 1.91
C PHE A 34 -10.42 20.94 2.75
N HIS A 35 -10.73 21.45 3.94
CA HIS A 35 -9.74 22.18 4.77
C HIS A 35 -9.58 21.61 6.18
N MET A 36 -9.48 20.28 6.32
CA MET A 36 -9.10 19.67 7.60
C MET A 36 -7.62 19.94 7.90
N ARG A 37 -7.34 20.59 9.04
CA ARG A 37 -5.98 20.91 9.51
C ARG A 37 -5.38 19.82 10.40
N GLY A 38 -6.21 19.06 11.10
CA GLY A 38 -5.75 18.03 12.02
C GLY A 38 -6.87 17.17 12.60
N LEU A 39 -6.49 16.30 13.51
CA LEU A 39 -7.37 15.47 14.31
C LEU A 39 -7.09 15.75 15.79
N ARG A 40 -8.14 15.99 16.57
CA ARG A 40 -8.08 16.10 18.03
C ARG A 40 -8.50 14.78 18.65
N PHE A 41 -7.73 14.32 19.62
CA PHE A 41 -7.98 13.08 20.32
C PHE A 41 -8.23 13.36 21.80
N SER A 42 -9.33 12.84 22.31
CA SER A 42 -9.62 12.85 23.75
C SER A 42 -9.27 11.47 24.33
N PRO A 43 -8.39 11.38 25.34
CA PRO A 43 -7.99 10.09 25.90
C PRO A 43 -9.12 9.40 26.66
N VAL A 44 -9.15 8.07 26.65
CA VAL A 44 -10.09 7.29 27.49
C VAL A 44 -9.61 7.33 28.93
N ALA A 45 -10.39 7.96 29.82
CA ALA A 45 -10.11 8.00 31.26
C ALA A 45 -9.70 6.60 31.77
N PRO A 46 -8.67 6.51 32.64
CA PRO A 46 -8.24 5.22 33.16
C PRO A 46 -9.39 4.65 34.00
N THR A 47 -10.17 3.73 33.42
CA THR A 47 -11.13 2.96 34.21
C THR A 47 -10.31 2.19 35.23
N GLY A 48 -10.66 2.40 36.51
CA GLY A 48 -9.80 2.12 37.65
C GLY A 48 -8.96 0.87 37.47
N ALA A 49 -7.65 1.02 37.71
CA ALA A 49 -6.72 -0.08 37.74
C ALA A 49 -7.40 -1.29 38.40
N GLY A 50 -7.45 -2.43 37.69
CA GLY A 50 -7.64 -3.69 38.39
C GLY A 50 -6.71 -3.69 39.59
N ARG A 51 -7.19 -4.14 40.76
CA ARG A 51 -6.59 -4.01 42.11
C ARG A 51 -5.08 -4.29 42.24
N ASP A 52 -4.44 -4.77 41.18
CA ASP A 52 -3.06 -5.21 41.11
C ASP A 52 -2.16 -4.32 40.23
N GLY A 53 -2.63 -3.14 39.78
CA GLY A 53 -1.80 -2.18 39.04
C GLY A 53 -1.28 -2.70 37.70
N SER A 54 -2.00 -3.66 37.12
CA SER A 54 -1.73 -4.20 35.79
C SER A 54 -2.38 -3.32 34.72
N PRO A 55 -1.72 -3.06 33.58
CA PRO A 55 -2.33 -2.31 32.47
C PRO A 55 -3.62 -3.00 32.02
N ILE A 56 -4.56 -2.23 31.48
CA ILE A 56 -5.80 -2.76 30.89
C ILE A 56 -5.40 -3.54 29.63
N VAL A 57 -5.04 -4.80 29.82
CA VAL A 57 -4.97 -5.78 28.76
C VAL A 57 -6.38 -6.32 28.63
N GLU A 58 -7.23 -5.61 27.90
CA GLU A 58 -8.43 -6.26 27.34
C GLU A 58 -7.93 -7.35 26.39
N ALA A 59 -7.83 -8.56 26.91
CA ALA A 59 -7.57 -9.75 26.14
C ALA A 59 -8.79 -10.01 25.25
N THR A 60 -8.84 -9.39 24.07
CA THR A 60 -9.65 -9.93 22.98
C THR A 60 -8.96 -11.19 22.47
N ALA A 61 -9.23 -12.27 23.20
CA ALA A 61 -8.97 -13.62 22.72
C ALA A 61 -9.83 -13.87 21.48
N ARG A 62 -9.22 -13.77 20.28
CA ARG A 62 -9.37 -14.68 19.12
C ARG A 62 -9.14 -13.93 17.80
N GLY A 63 -8.03 -14.27 17.13
CA GLY A 63 -7.81 -14.04 15.70
C GLY A 63 -7.27 -12.65 15.37
N ARG A 64 -5.98 -12.56 14.97
CA ARG A 64 -5.43 -11.36 14.34
C ARG A 64 -6.28 -10.97 13.12
N ALA A 65 -7.11 -9.95 13.30
CA ALA A 65 -7.35 -8.93 12.30
C ALA A 65 -6.85 -7.61 12.90
N ALA A 66 -5.56 -7.57 13.26
CA ALA A 66 -4.89 -6.32 13.60
C ALA A 66 -4.61 -5.61 12.27
N MET A 67 -5.13 -4.40 12.10
CA MET A 67 -4.74 -3.55 10.98
C MET A 67 -3.29 -3.11 11.11
N THR A 68 -2.70 -2.80 9.96
CA THR A 68 -1.26 -2.82 9.72
C THR A 68 -0.79 -1.54 9.05
N LEU A 69 0.52 -1.35 8.93
CA LEU A 69 1.11 -0.30 8.08
C LEU A 69 0.55 -0.33 6.64
N VAL A 70 0.10 -1.51 6.18
CA VAL A 70 -0.56 -1.70 4.90
C VAL A 70 -1.91 -0.95 4.83
N ASP A 71 -2.68 -0.91 5.90
CA ASP A 71 -3.97 -0.23 5.93
C ASP A 71 -3.78 1.30 5.91
N LEU A 72 -2.76 1.80 6.61
CA LEU A 72 -2.33 3.20 6.53
C LEU A 72 -1.85 3.54 5.11
N SER A 73 -1.06 2.66 4.47
CA SER A 73 -0.64 2.84 3.07
C SER A 73 -1.82 2.93 2.11
N ALA A 74 -2.90 2.19 2.39
CA ALA A 74 -4.08 2.15 1.55
C ALA A 74 -4.87 3.46 1.59
N CYS A 75 -4.60 4.38 2.53
CA CYS A 75 -5.18 5.72 2.54
C CYS A 75 -4.67 6.59 1.38
N THR A 76 -3.59 6.20 0.70
CA THR A 76 -3.15 6.82 -0.55
C THR A 76 -4.04 6.35 -1.72
N THR A 77 -4.54 7.28 -2.53
CA THR A 77 -5.61 7.00 -3.53
C THR A 77 -5.23 7.27 -4.97
N VAL A 78 -4.33 8.22 -5.26
CA VAL A 78 -3.98 8.59 -6.65
C VAL A 78 -2.49 8.90 -6.78
N ARG A 79 -1.82 8.29 -7.76
CA ARG A 79 -0.52 8.72 -8.31
C ARG A 79 -0.80 9.47 -9.61
N GLY A 80 -0.80 10.80 -9.58
CA GLY A 80 -1.10 11.62 -10.76
C GLY A 80 -0.10 12.75 -10.95
N ARG A 81 0.05 13.20 -12.20
CA ARG A 81 0.63 14.53 -12.51
C ARG A 81 -0.34 15.61 -12.02
N LEU A 82 0.21 16.72 -11.55
CA LEU A 82 -0.56 17.93 -11.21
C LEU A 82 -1.59 18.26 -12.31
N PRO A 83 -2.87 18.50 -11.98
CA PRO A 83 -3.71 19.29 -12.86
C PRO A 83 -3.13 20.70 -12.86
N SER A 84 -2.75 21.18 -14.03
CA SER A 84 -2.38 22.58 -14.23
C SER A 84 -3.49 23.50 -13.74
N GLN A 85 -3.18 24.43 -12.84
CA GLN A 85 -4.03 25.60 -12.69
C GLN A 85 -3.95 26.37 -14.01
N ARG A 86 -5.06 26.43 -14.77
CA ARG A 86 -5.22 27.10 -16.10
C ARG A 86 -4.82 26.34 -17.37
N GLY A 87 -5.09 25.03 -17.47
CA GLY A 87 -5.20 24.37 -18.78
C GLY A 87 -3.95 24.39 -19.68
N GLU A 88 -2.76 24.54 -19.09
CA GLU A 88 -1.48 24.32 -19.77
C GLU A 88 -0.98 22.91 -19.44
N GLU A 89 -0.41 22.17 -20.40
CA GLU A 89 0.17 20.86 -20.08
C GLU A 89 1.28 21.01 -19.02
N ALA A 90 1.14 20.30 -17.90
CA ALA A 90 2.18 20.28 -16.88
C ALA A 90 3.51 19.77 -17.47
N PRO A 91 4.67 20.35 -17.10
CA PRO A 91 5.99 19.94 -17.59
C PRO A 91 6.18 18.41 -17.53
N ALA A 92 7.03 17.86 -18.39
CA ALA A 92 7.32 16.41 -18.38
C ALA A 92 7.88 15.91 -17.03
N ASP A 93 8.40 16.87 -16.28
CA ASP A 93 9.07 16.90 -14.98
C ASP A 93 8.13 17.32 -13.83
N ALA A 94 6.84 17.58 -14.09
CA ALA A 94 5.85 17.78 -13.03
C ALA A 94 5.74 16.50 -12.18
N GLY A 95 6.29 16.57 -10.97
CA GLY A 95 6.39 15.45 -10.03
C GLY A 95 5.05 14.74 -9.81
N TYR A 96 5.12 13.43 -9.64
CA TYR A 96 3.97 12.63 -9.19
C TYR A 96 3.60 13.05 -7.77
N GLN A 97 2.40 13.61 -7.58
CA GLN A 97 1.90 13.91 -6.24
C GLN A 97 0.97 12.78 -5.79
N LEU A 98 1.38 12.07 -4.74
CA LEU A 98 0.52 11.12 -4.05
C LEU A 98 -0.61 11.90 -3.37
N ARG A 99 -1.86 11.59 -3.71
CA ARG A 99 -3.02 12.10 -2.96
C ARG A 99 -3.42 11.12 -1.87
N VAL A 100 -3.69 11.66 -0.69
CA VAL A 100 -4.16 10.90 0.48
C VAL A 100 -5.64 11.20 0.70
N SER A 101 -6.46 10.17 0.92
CA SER A 101 -7.87 10.33 1.25
C SER A 101 -8.01 10.72 2.71
N VAL A 102 -8.47 11.95 2.92
CA VAL A 102 -8.85 12.49 4.23
C VAL A 102 -9.85 11.59 4.94
N GLU A 103 -10.91 11.16 4.24
CA GLU A 103 -11.97 10.32 4.79
C GLU A 103 -11.39 9.01 5.36
N ARG A 104 -10.49 8.36 4.61
CA ARG A 104 -9.87 7.10 5.03
C ARG A 104 -8.89 7.28 6.18
N LEU A 105 -8.21 8.43 6.27
CA LEU A 105 -7.39 8.76 7.43
C LEU A 105 -8.26 8.98 8.67
N VAL A 106 -9.40 9.63 8.53
CA VAL A 106 -10.37 9.83 9.63
C VAL A 106 -10.95 8.49 10.08
N GLU A 107 -11.35 7.63 9.15
CA GLU A 107 -11.79 6.25 9.46
C GLU A 107 -10.71 5.48 10.22
N PHE A 108 -9.47 5.53 9.74
CA PHE A 108 -8.34 4.89 10.40
C PHE A 108 -8.12 5.44 11.82
N ALA A 109 -8.18 6.76 11.99
CA ALA A 109 -7.99 7.42 13.28
C ALA A 109 -9.13 7.12 14.26
N LEU A 110 -10.37 7.05 13.79
CA LEU A 110 -11.53 6.65 14.61
C LEU A 110 -11.38 5.23 15.14
N GLU A 111 -10.77 4.33 14.36
CA GLU A 111 -10.61 2.94 14.75
C GLU A 111 -9.38 2.69 15.64
N HIS A 112 -8.28 3.43 15.42
CA HIS A 112 -6.99 3.15 16.05
C HIS A 112 -6.46 4.21 17.01
N GLY A 113 -7.08 5.39 16.98
CA GLY A 113 -6.61 6.55 17.70
C GLY A 113 -5.34 7.15 17.07
N PRO A 114 -4.52 7.82 17.87
CA PRO A 114 -3.39 8.66 17.41
C PRO A 114 -2.17 7.89 16.88
N LEU A 115 -1.42 8.50 15.96
CA LEU A 115 -0.13 7.96 15.49
C LEU A 115 1.02 8.28 16.45
N CYS A 116 1.03 9.49 16.97
CA CYS A 116 2.14 10.12 17.68
C CYS A 116 1.94 10.27 19.17
N ALA A 117 0.76 9.97 19.72
CA ALA A 117 0.52 10.10 21.15
C ALA A 117 1.64 9.43 21.94
N ARG A 118 2.45 10.24 22.63
CA ARG A 118 3.53 9.74 23.48
C ARG A 118 3.01 9.49 24.90
N PHE A 119 2.02 10.27 25.33
CA PHE A 119 1.41 10.22 26.67
C PHE A 119 0.03 10.88 26.64
N PRO A 120 -1.01 10.22 27.15
CA PRO A 120 -2.16 10.87 27.74
C PRO A 120 -2.02 10.99 29.26
N TYR A 121 -0.99 10.45 29.94
CA TYR A 121 -0.95 10.50 31.40
C TYR A 121 0.42 10.95 31.92
N ALA A 122 0.50 12.20 32.39
CA ALA A 122 1.61 12.62 33.24
C ALA A 122 1.37 12.08 34.65
N ARG A 123 2.35 11.37 35.23
CA ARG A 123 2.42 11.29 36.69
C ARG A 123 2.73 12.70 37.19
N SER A 124 2.01 13.16 38.20
CA SER A 124 2.45 14.35 38.96
C SER A 124 3.93 14.20 39.34
N LEU A 125 4.68 15.29 39.26
CA LEU A 125 6.10 15.35 39.67
C LEU A 125 6.32 14.82 41.11
N ASP A 126 5.26 14.83 41.92
CA ASP A 126 5.25 14.34 43.31
C ASP A 126 4.96 12.82 43.42
N GLY A 127 4.86 12.10 42.30
CA GLY A 127 4.56 10.66 42.28
C GLY A 127 3.10 10.29 42.59
N GLY A 128 2.20 11.28 42.60
CA GLY A 128 0.76 11.11 42.83
C GLY A 128 -0.05 10.55 41.65
N GLU A 129 -1.39 10.50 41.83
CA GLU A 129 -2.40 9.93 40.92
C GLU A 129 -2.21 10.29 39.44
N LEU A 130 -2.64 9.38 38.55
CA LEU A 130 -2.71 9.63 37.11
C LEU A 130 -3.72 10.76 36.87
N VAL A 131 -3.26 11.93 36.42
CA VAL A 131 -4.13 13.05 36.05
C VAL A 131 -4.82 12.71 34.73
N GLU A 132 -6.10 13.06 34.54
CA GLU A 132 -6.79 12.94 33.25
C GLU A 132 -5.91 13.47 32.12
N GLY A 133 -5.92 12.76 31.00
CA GLY A 133 -5.07 13.14 29.89
C GLY A 133 -5.52 14.39 29.20
N GLU A 134 -4.56 15.26 28.88
CA GLU A 134 -4.81 16.43 28.06
C GLU A 134 -5.20 15.98 26.65
N GLU A 135 -6.17 16.69 26.07
CA GLU A 135 -6.46 16.57 24.64
C GLU A 135 -5.19 16.88 23.86
N PHE A 136 -4.94 16.11 22.80
CA PHE A 136 -3.80 16.36 21.92
C PHE A 136 -4.25 16.35 20.46
N GLU A 137 -3.56 17.16 19.66
CA GLU A 137 -3.85 17.37 18.23
C GLU A 137 -2.71 16.80 17.38
N GLU A 138 -3.05 16.13 16.29
CA GLU A 138 -2.10 15.72 15.26
C GLU A 138 -2.45 16.40 13.93
N SER A 139 -1.44 16.92 13.24
CA SER A 139 -1.65 17.62 11.96
C SER A 139 -2.04 16.64 10.86
N MET A 140 -2.89 17.07 9.92
CA MET A 140 -3.19 16.25 8.75
C MET A 140 -1.98 16.06 7.83
N GLY A 141 -1.05 17.02 7.83
CA GLY A 141 0.22 16.89 7.13
C GLY A 141 1.03 15.70 7.64
N PHE A 142 1.08 15.50 8.96
CA PHE A 142 1.78 14.38 9.58
C PHE A 142 1.13 13.04 9.19
N TRP A 143 -0.20 12.94 9.30
CA TRP A 143 -0.95 11.74 8.91
C TRP A 143 -0.79 11.40 7.42
N ALA A 144 -0.86 12.40 6.55
CA ALA A 144 -0.64 12.23 5.12
C ALA A 144 0.80 11.75 4.83
N SER A 145 1.79 12.32 5.50
CA SER A 145 3.21 11.93 5.37
C SER A 145 3.44 10.50 5.81
N ALA A 146 2.83 10.08 6.93
CA ALA A 146 2.88 8.70 7.41
C ALA A 146 2.29 7.71 6.38
N ALA A 147 1.16 8.05 5.78
CA ALA A 147 0.54 7.24 4.73
C ALA A 147 1.38 7.17 3.44
N ILE A 148 2.00 8.28 3.05
CA ILE A 148 2.90 8.37 1.88
C ILE A 148 4.13 7.47 2.07
N MET A 149 4.76 7.52 3.24
CA MET A 149 5.93 6.69 3.54
C MET A 149 5.56 5.21 3.71
N ALA A 150 4.39 4.91 4.26
CA ALA A 150 3.83 3.56 4.29
C ALA A 150 3.58 3.01 2.88
N ASP A 151 3.00 3.79 1.97
CA ASP A 151 2.82 3.40 0.55
C ASP A 151 4.16 3.14 -0.14
N LEU A 152 5.16 3.98 0.10
CA LEU A 152 6.52 3.75 -0.43
C LEU A 152 7.09 2.41 0.06
N ALA A 153 7.05 2.14 1.37
CA ALA A 153 7.57 0.89 1.92
C ALA A 153 6.81 -0.33 1.40
N VAL A 154 5.48 -0.26 1.33
CA VAL A 154 4.65 -1.34 0.79
C VAL A 154 4.96 -1.56 -0.70
N ALA A 155 5.05 -0.51 -1.51
CA ALA A 155 5.40 -0.62 -2.92
C ALA A 155 6.81 -1.21 -3.12
N ALA A 156 7.81 -0.73 -2.38
CA ALA A 156 9.17 -1.25 -2.45
C ALA A 156 9.25 -2.72 -2.02
N GLN A 157 8.48 -3.12 -1.00
CA GLN A 157 8.40 -4.52 -0.57
C GLN A 157 7.78 -5.43 -1.64
N ARG A 158 6.84 -4.91 -2.45
CA ARG A 158 6.29 -5.64 -3.60
C ARG A 158 7.29 -5.82 -4.72
N CYS A 159 8.14 -4.83 -4.95
CA CYS A 159 9.21 -4.95 -5.91
C CYS A 159 10.17 -6.03 -5.41
N ALA A 160 10.67 -5.86 -4.19
CA ALA A 160 11.62 -6.77 -3.55
C ALA A 160 11.18 -8.25 -3.58
N ASN A 161 9.88 -8.52 -3.35
CA ASN A 161 9.35 -9.88 -3.36
C ASN A 161 8.87 -10.38 -4.73
N GLY A 162 9.02 -9.58 -5.79
CA GLY A 162 8.62 -9.91 -7.16
C GLY A 162 7.09 -9.90 -7.42
N SER A 163 6.27 -9.47 -6.45
CA SER A 163 4.81 -9.40 -6.59
C SER A 163 4.33 -8.19 -7.39
N LEU A 164 5.16 -7.15 -7.54
CA LEU A 164 4.92 -6.04 -8.45
C LEU A 164 5.82 -6.20 -9.68
N PRO A 165 5.26 -6.34 -10.89
CA PRO A 165 6.07 -6.40 -12.11
C PRO A 165 6.95 -5.16 -12.25
N LEU A 166 8.22 -5.34 -12.64
CA LEU A 166 9.19 -4.24 -12.80
C LEU A 166 8.68 -3.12 -13.71
N ALA A 167 7.95 -3.46 -14.77
CA ALA A 167 7.32 -2.48 -15.66
C ALA A 167 6.31 -1.56 -14.96
N ALA A 168 5.67 -2.05 -13.89
CA ALA A 168 4.74 -1.29 -13.05
C ALA A 168 5.41 -0.72 -11.79
N ALA A 169 6.60 -1.21 -11.42
CA ALA A 169 7.36 -0.79 -10.25
C ALA A 169 7.73 0.69 -10.32
N GLN A 170 8.18 1.17 -11.48
CA GLN A 170 8.58 2.57 -11.65
C GLN A 170 7.41 3.54 -11.40
N ALA A 171 6.24 3.23 -11.97
CA ALA A 171 5.02 4.02 -11.77
C ALA A 171 4.52 3.94 -10.32
N ALA A 172 4.75 2.81 -9.65
CA ALA A 172 4.33 2.64 -8.27
C ALA A 172 5.27 3.30 -7.27
N LEU A 173 6.57 3.17 -7.48
CA LEU A 173 7.56 3.77 -6.61
C LEU A 173 7.61 5.28 -6.81
N GLY A 174 7.26 5.82 -7.99
CA GLY A 174 7.06 7.25 -8.23
C GLY A 174 8.28 8.12 -7.92
N ASN A 175 8.85 8.79 -8.93
CA ASN A 175 10.09 9.58 -8.76
C ASN A 175 11.28 8.75 -8.23
N LEU A 176 11.29 7.41 -8.40
CA LEU A 176 12.49 6.62 -8.20
C LEU A 176 13.48 6.94 -9.32
N VAL A 177 14.70 7.27 -8.95
CA VAL A 177 15.81 7.48 -9.88
C VAL A 177 16.92 6.51 -9.54
N LEU A 178 17.42 5.81 -10.56
CA LEU A 178 18.58 4.95 -10.47
C LEU A 178 19.71 5.59 -11.26
N TRP A 179 20.83 5.88 -10.61
CA TRP A 179 22.05 6.36 -11.24
C TRP A 179 23.17 5.36 -11.06
N ARG A 180 23.94 5.12 -12.12
CA ARG A 180 25.25 4.48 -12.00
C ARG A 180 26.31 5.56 -11.94
N VAL A 181 26.82 5.85 -10.76
CA VAL A 181 27.78 6.91 -10.52
C VAL A 181 29.18 6.33 -10.72
N ASP A 182 29.98 6.93 -11.60
CA ASP A 182 31.36 6.56 -11.83
C ASP A 182 32.30 7.77 -11.80
N ASN A 183 33.51 7.55 -11.29
CA ASN A 183 34.63 8.47 -11.39
C ASN A 183 35.83 7.75 -12.04
N PRO A 184 36.05 7.94 -13.35
CA PRO A 184 37.11 7.27 -14.09
C PRO A 184 38.53 7.58 -13.57
N ARG A 185 38.72 8.66 -12.81
CA ARG A 185 40.04 9.06 -12.29
C ARG A 185 40.41 8.34 -11.00
N THR A 186 39.44 8.10 -10.12
CA THR A 186 39.66 7.34 -8.88
C THR A 186 39.38 5.85 -9.05
N GLY A 187 38.66 5.47 -10.10
CA GLY A 187 38.14 4.11 -10.28
C GLY A 187 36.91 3.82 -9.42
N SER A 188 36.41 4.81 -8.66
CA SER A 188 35.24 4.68 -7.81
C SER A 188 33.97 4.54 -8.65
N SER A 189 33.12 3.55 -8.33
CA SER A 189 31.78 3.47 -8.90
C SER A 189 30.79 2.84 -7.95
N PHE A 190 29.53 3.27 -8.03
CA PHE A 190 28.42 2.68 -7.29
C PHE A 190 27.08 2.90 -7.99
N ASP A 191 26.10 2.10 -7.61
CA ASP A 191 24.71 2.31 -8.01
C ASP A 191 23.98 3.10 -6.91
N LEU A 192 23.27 4.16 -7.29
CA LEU A 192 22.55 5.05 -6.40
C LEU A 192 21.06 5.03 -6.72
N PHE A 193 20.26 4.66 -5.73
CA PHE A 193 18.80 4.67 -5.81
C PHE A 193 18.28 5.83 -4.96
N VAL A 194 17.55 6.76 -5.56
CA VAL A 194 16.98 7.93 -4.88
C VAL A 194 15.47 7.96 -5.09
N ILE A 195 14.71 8.15 -4.02
CA ILE A 195 13.26 8.33 -4.08
C ILE A 195 12.88 9.57 -3.27
N SER A 196 12.30 10.57 -3.92
CA SER A 196 11.93 11.83 -3.27
C SER A 196 10.43 11.89 -2.94
N ARG A 197 10.10 12.47 -1.78
CA ARG A 197 8.73 12.65 -1.27
C ARG A 197 8.57 14.00 -0.62
N THR A 198 7.46 14.68 -0.90
CA THR A 198 7.05 15.85 -0.13
C THR A 198 6.37 15.39 1.16
N LEU A 199 6.94 15.75 2.31
CA LEU A 199 6.49 15.42 3.66
C LEU A 199 6.27 16.69 4.48
N ASP A 200 5.43 16.59 5.51
CA ASP A 200 5.25 17.62 6.53
C ASP A 200 6.55 17.80 7.34
N GLY A 201 6.89 19.04 7.66
CA GLY A 201 8.10 19.37 8.42
C GLY A 201 8.12 18.73 9.82
N ALA A 202 6.96 18.61 10.46
CA ALA A 202 6.85 17.92 11.75
C ALA A 202 7.14 16.40 11.62
N TYR A 203 6.74 15.80 10.50
CA TYR A 203 7.01 14.40 10.19
C TYR A 203 8.50 14.17 9.85
N ALA A 204 9.08 15.03 9.00
CA ALA A 204 10.49 14.98 8.66
C ALA A 204 11.38 15.16 9.90
N SER A 205 11.01 16.09 10.79
CA SER A 205 11.69 16.28 12.08
C SER A 205 11.56 15.05 12.99
N TRP A 206 10.36 14.45 13.07
CA TRP A 206 10.16 13.21 13.84
C TRP A 206 11.01 12.03 13.32
N LEU A 207 11.20 11.95 12.00
CA LEU A 207 12.09 10.97 11.35
C LEU A 207 13.59 11.22 11.61
N GLY A 208 13.95 12.43 12.01
CA GLY A 208 15.34 12.86 12.17
C GLY A 208 16.04 13.16 10.86
N VAL A 209 15.36 13.76 9.88
CA VAL A 209 15.97 14.18 8.60
C VAL A 209 16.83 15.44 8.81
N PRO A 210 18.03 15.56 8.19
CA PRO A 210 18.75 14.54 7.44
C PRO A 210 19.58 13.61 8.36
N ARG A 211 19.77 12.34 7.96
CA ARG A 211 20.56 11.36 8.73
C ARG A 211 21.08 10.19 7.90
N PHE A 212 22.19 9.64 8.36
CA PHE A 212 22.59 8.28 8.00
C PHE A 212 21.66 7.27 8.67
N ILE A 213 21.21 6.26 7.93
CA ILE A 213 20.34 5.22 8.50
C ILE A 213 21.17 4.03 8.94
N ARG A 214 21.87 3.38 8.00
CA ARG A 214 22.68 2.18 8.27
C ARG A 214 23.53 1.76 7.08
N ARG A 215 24.55 0.97 7.40
CA ARG A 215 25.28 0.06 6.49
C ARG A 215 24.62 -1.32 6.53
N GLU A 216 24.44 -1.96 5.38
CA GLU A 216 23.96 -3.33 5.27
C GLU A 216 24.72 -4.10 4.18
N GLU A 217 25.04 -5.36 4.44
CA GLU A 217 25.52 -6.29 3.41
C GLU A 217 24.37 -7.17 2.91
N VAL A 218 24.16 -7.19 1.59
CA VAL A 218 23.09 -7.96 0.92
C VAL A 218 23.62 -8.55 -0.38
N GLU A 219 23.53 -9.88 -0.51
CA GLU A 219 23.87 -10.60 -1.74
C GLU A 219 25.24 -10.22 -2.34
N GLY A 220 26.25 -10.07 -1.49
CA GLY A 220 27.62 -9.72 -1.91
C GLY A 220 27.83 -8.25 -2.27
N ARG A 221 26.85 -7.38 -1.99
CA ARG A 221 26.97 -5.92 -2.10
C ARG A 221 26.81 -5.26 -0.75
N ILE A 222 27.36 -4.05 -0.64
CA ILE A 222 27.34 -3.26 0.59
C ILE A 222 26.56 -1.98 0.33
N ASN A 223 25.46 -1.84 1.05
CA ASN A 223 24.46 -0.80 0.88
C ASN A 223 24.55 0.21 2.02
N TYR A 224 24.56 1.49 1.68
CA TYR A 224 24.56 2.62 2.61
C TYR A 224 23.29 3.42 2.38
N ALA A 225 22.44 3.51 3.40
CA ALA A 225 21.14 4.15 3.31
C ALA A 225 21.10 5.48 4.06
N PHE A 226 20.44 6.46 3.45
CA PHE A 226 20.30 7.82 3.94
C PHE A 226 18.86 8.28 3.82
N ILE A 227 18.46 9.21 4.68
CA ILE A 227 17.28 10.04 4.47
C ILE A 227 17.70 11.50 4.58
N LEU A 228 17.49 12.25 3.50
CA LEU A 228 18.03 13.60 3.31
C LEU A 228 16.88 14.57 3.11
N GLY A 229 17.07 15.81 3.55
CA GLY A 229 16.16 16.90 3.21
C GLY A 229 16.76 17.65 2.03
N ASP A 230 15.91 18.04 1.07
CA ASP A 230 16.33 18.94 0.01
C ASP A 230 16.46 20.36 0.62
N ALA A 231 17.64 20.96 0.52
CA ALA A 231 17.91 22.28 1.06
C ALA A 231 17.23 23.40 0.25
N ASP A 232 16.96 23.15 -1.03
CA ASP A 232 16.37 24.10 -1.96
C ASP A 232 14.85 23.96 -2.07
N LEU A 233 14.31 22.77 -1.73
CA LEU A 233 12.88 22.45 -1.80
C LEU A 233 12.29 22.12 -0.42
N ASP A 234 11.59 23.11 0.16
CA ASP A 234 10.88 22.96 1.43
C ASP A 234 9.97 21.72 1.46
N GLY A 235 10.20 20.86 2.46
CA GLY A 235 9.41 19.66 2.71
C GLY A 235 9.71 18.48 1.78
N VAL A 236 10.68 18.58 0.86
CA VAL A 236 11.12 17.42 0.07
C VAL A 236 12.15 16.62 0.86
N VAL A 237 11.87 15.32 0.99
CA VAL A 237 12.71 14.35 1.66
C VAL A 237 13.09 13.26 0.68
N GLU A 238 14.37 12.96 0.60
CA GLU A 238 14.93 11.93 -0.27
C GLU A 238 15.35 10.72 0.53
N VAL A 239 14.94 9.54 0.09
CA VAL A 239 15.46 8.27 0.60
C VAL A 239 16.46 7.74 -0.40
N ALA A 240 17.74 7.75 0.00
CA ALA A 240 18.85 7.38 -0.87
C ALA A 240 19.50 6.07 -0.40
N LEU A 241 19.87 5.22 -1.36
CA LEU A 241 20.59 3.96 -1.13
C LEU A 241 21.76 3.87 -2.12
N ALA A 242 22.98 3.94 -1.61
CA ALA A 242 24.20 3.72 -2.40
C ALA A 242 24.67 2.27 -2.24
N SER A 243 24.88 1.57 -3.35
CA SER A 243 25.22 0.14 -3.39
C SER A 243 26.58 -0.09 -4.04
N PHE A 244 27.51 -0.67 -3.30
CA PHE A 244 28.89 -0.94 -3.70
C PHE A 244 29.17 -2.45 -3.79
N GLU A 245 30.14 -2.83 -4.60
CA GLU A 245 30.65 -4.22 -4.67
C GLU A 245 31.71 -4.52 -3.59
N HIS A 246 32.19 -3.48 -2.90
CA HIS A 246 33.20 -3.58 -1.85
C HIS A 246 32.88 -2.62 -0.69
N GLU A 247 33.66 -2.69 0.38
CA GLU A 247 33.59 -1.71 1.46
C GLU A 247 33.93 -0.31 0.95
N ILE A 248 33.26 0.71 1.47
CA ILE A 248 33.43 2.08 1.00
C ILE A 248 34.84 2.59 1.36
N THR A 249 35.57 3.08 0.37
CA THR A 249 36.87 3.73 0.57
C THR A 249 36.70 5.24 0.77
N ALA A 250 37.76 5.93 1.20
CA ALA A 250 37.73 7.40 1.33
C ALA A 250 37.42 8.12 0.00
N SER A 251 37.91 7.59 -1.13
CA SER A 251 37.61 8.12 -2.48
C SER A 251 36.16 7.87 -2.89
N ASP A 252 35.62 6.70 -2.56
CA ASP A 252 34.21 6.38 -2.84
C ASP A 252 33.27 7.26 -2.01
N TYR A 253 33.60 7.41 -0.72
CA TYR A 253 32.84 8.25 0.19
C TYR A 253 32.85 9.71 -0.27
N ARG A 254 33.98 10.23 -0.72
CA ARG A 254 34.04 11.59 -1.29
C ARG A 254 33.10 11.76 -2.49
N LEU A 255 33.11 10.78 -3.41
CA LEU A 255 32.22 10.81 -4.57
C LEU A 255 30.75 10.74 -4.14
N LEU A 256 30.44 9.89 -3.16
CA LEU A 256 29.09 9.76 -2.59
C LEU A 256 28.63 11.03 -1.87
N SER A 257 29.48 11.65 -1.05
CA SER A 257 29.16 12.86 -0.30
C SER A 257 28.87 14.03 -1.23
N GLN A 258 29.60 14.10 -2.35
CA GLN A 258 29.36 15.07 -3.42
C GLN A 258 28.07 14.75 -4.17
N ALA A 259 27.84 13.49 -4.55
CA ALA A 259 26.65 13.07 -5.30
C ALA A 259 25.33 13.30 -4.54
N LEU A 260 25.38 13.23 -3.21
CA LEU A 260 24.22 13.45 -2.33
C LEU A 260 24.16 14.86 -1.73
N ASP A 261 25.10 15.74 -2.07
CA ASP A 261 25.27 17.07 -1.48
C ASP A 261 25.11 17.08 0.06
N LEU A 262 25.86 16.21 0.74
CA LEU A 262 25.65 15.98 2.16
C LEU A 262 25.95 17.23 3.00
N ALA A 263 24.97 17.62 3.82
CA ALA A 263 25.15 18.67 4.82
C ALA A 263 26.35 18.36 5.75
N PRO A 264 27.13 19.37 6.20
CA PRO A 264 28.35 19.15 6.99
C PRO A 264 28.17 18.36 8.30
N SER A 265 26.97 18.38 8.88
CA SER A 265 26.64 17.58 10.07
C SER A 265 26.51 16.09 9.74
N VAL A 266 25.80 15.77 8.64
CA VAL A 266 25.62 14.40 8.16
C VAL A 266 26.92 13.84 7.63
N ASP A 267 27.69 14.63 6.88
CA ASP A 267 29.02 14.24 6.42
C ASP A 267 29.91 13.79 7.58
N ARG A 268 29.94 14.57 8.65
CA ARG A 268 30.74 14.25 9.83
C ARG A 268 30.26 12.97 10.51
N GLU A 269 28.95 12.84 10.73
CA GLU A 269 28.35 11.66 11.34
C GLU A 269 28.67 10.40 10.53
N VAL A 270 28.51 10.45 9.21
CA VAL A 270 28.78 9.31 8.33
C VAL A 270 30.26 8.94 8.37
N ARG A 271 31.16 9.92 8.28
CA ARG A 271 32.61 9.65 8.40
C ARG A 271 32.99 9.03 9.73
N GLU A 272 32.42 9.50 10.84
CA GLU A 272 32.64 8.91 12.16
C GLU A 272 32.15 7.46 12.21
N VAL A 273 30.95 7.19 11.71
CA VAL A 273 30.37 5.83 11.67
C VAL A 273 31.17 4.89 10.78
N LEU A 274 31.69 5.38 9.66
CA LEU A 274 32.50 4.61 8.71
C LEU A 274 33.99 4.59 9.05
N SER A 275 34.40 5.26 10.15
CA SER A 275 35.81 5.40 10.55
C SER A 275 36.71 5.96 9.44
N LEU A 276 36.22 6.98 8.72
CA LEU A 276 36.94 7.65 7.63
C LEU A 276 37.56 8.96 8.12
N GLU A 277 38.89 9.08 7.97
CA GLU A 277 39.62 10.29 8.37
C GLU A 277 39.40 11.42 7.36
N ALA A 278 39.07 12.62 7.85
CA ALA A 278 38.84 13.78 7.00
C ALA A 278 40.08 14.10 6.14
N ALA A 279 41.28 13.92 6.69
CA ALA A 279 42.52 14.13 5.97
C ALA A 279 42.66 13.17 4.79
N GLU A 280 42.20 11.92 4.91
CA GLU A 280 42.25 10.94 3.82
C GLU A 280 41.24 11.28 2.73
N VAL A 281 40.00 11.59 3.12
CA VAL A 281 38.91 11.96 2.20
C VAL A 281 39.24 13.22 1.40
N TYR A 282 39.87 14.22 2.05
CA TYR A 282 40.13 15.54 1.46
C TYR A 282 41.62 15.83 1.19
N SER A 283 42.50 14.82 1.16
CA SER A 283 43.91 15.03 0.76
C SER A 283 44.05 15.28 -0.75
N GLY A 284 45.04 16.10 -1.14
CA GLY A 284 45.44 16.27 -2.56
C GLY A 284 44.50 17.11 -3.43
N VAL A 285 43.76 18.06 -2.84
CA VAL A 285 42.81 18.93 -3.58
C VAL A 285 43.57 19.99 -4.39
N GLU A 286 43.74 19.78 -5.69
CA GLU A 286 43.88 20.92 -6.61
C GLU A 286 42.53 21.66 -6.64
N SER A 287 42.57 22.99 -6.58
CA SER A 287 41.42 23.89 -6.41
C SER A 287 40.40 23.90 -7.56
N ASP A 288 40.52 22.99 -8.52
CA ASP A 288 39.59 22.80 -9.64
C ASP A 288 38.55 21.75 -9.27
N GLY A 289 37.88 22.00 -8.13
CA GLY A 289 36.97 21.09 -7.47
C GLY A 289 35.88 20.59 -8.42
N TYR A 290 35.89 19.27 -8.66
CA TYR A 290 34.80 18.51 -9.25
C TYR A 290 33.44 19.02 -8.75
N ARG A 291 32.66 19.65 -9.63
CA ARG A 291 31.26 19.98 -9.42
C ARG A 291 30.41 18.89 -10.07
N LEU A 292 29.25 18.58 -9.50
CA LEU A 292 28.25 17.71 -10.13
C LEU A 292 27.86 18.17 -11.55
N ASP A 293 28.08 19.45 -11.86
CA ASP A 293 27.85 20.08 -13.16
C ASP A 293 28.85 19.66 -14.25
N ASP A 294 29.93 18.96 -13.90
CA ASP A 294 30.83 18.40 -14.89
C ASP A 294 30.07 17.28 -15.62
N GLU A 295 29.85 17.44 -16.93
CA GLU A 295 29.26 16.44 -17.85
C GLU A 295 29.96 15.05 -17.83
N LYS A 296 30.94 14.85 -16.95
CA LYS A 296 31.76 13.66 -16.73
C LYS A 296 31.33 12.81 -15.52
N LEU A 297 30.51 13.33 -14.59
CA LEU A 297 29.87 12.53 -13.54
C LEU A 297 28.58 11.92 -14.09
N ARG A 298 28.71 11.06 -15.10
CA ARG A 298 27.59 10.53 -15.89
C ARG A 298 26.89 9.37 -15.19
N GLY A 299 26.00 9.70 -14.26
CA GLY A 299 24.89 8.80 -13.95
C GLY A 299 23.94 8.68 -15.14
N CYS A 300 23.95 7.56 -15.87
CA CYS A 300 22.83 7.24 -16.77
C CYS A 300 21.61 6.87 -15.91
N ALA A 301 20.46 7.51 -16.17
CA ALA A 301 19.19 7.07 -15.57
C ALA A 301 18.91 5.61 -15.99
N GLY A 302 19.07 4.70 -15.04
CA GLY A 302 18.83 3.28 -15.20
C GLY A 302 17.35 2.94 -15.12
N LYS A 303 16.98 1.79 -15.68
CA LYS A 303 15.69 1.16 -15.41
C LYS A 303 15.88 0.10 -14.34
N LEU A 304 14.89 -0.06 -13.47
CA LEU A 304 14.91 -1.12 -12.46
C LEU A 304 14.90 -2.50 -13.13
N GLU A 305 15.89 -3.33 -12.81
CA GLU A 305 16.05 -4.70 -13.30
C GLU A 305 15.80 -5.72 -12.18
N LYS A 306 15.77 -7.01 -12.54
CA LYS A 306 15.61 -8.09 -11.55
C LYS A 306 16.80 -8.16 -10.58
N ALA A 307 17.98 -7.72 -11.02
CA ALA A 307 19.16 -7.67 -10.18
C ALA A 307 19.06 -6.64 -9.04
N ASP A 308 18.14 -5.67 -9.15
CA ASP A 308 17.97 -4.58 -8.18
C ASP A 308 16.95 -4.87 -7.07
N LEU A 309 16.28 -6.03 -7.13
CA LEU A 309 15.29 -6.43 -6.12
C LEU A 309 15.87 -6.51 -4.69
N PRO A 310 17.11 -6.99 -4.47
CA PRO A 310 17.75 -6.96 -3.15
C PRO A 310 17.95 -5.53 -2.62
N GLN A 311 18.23 -4.56 -3.50
CA GLN A 311 18.35 -3.13 -3.14
C GLN A 311 16.98 -2.57 -2.75
N MET A 312 15.91 -2.97 -3.42
CA MET A 312 14.54 -2.63 -2.98
C MET A 312 14.24 -3.20 -1.59
N ALA A 313 14.66 -4.43 -1.29
CA ALA A 313 14.52 -4.99 0.05
C ALA A 313 15.32 -4.19 1.10
N SER A 314 16.52 -3.72 0.71
CA SER A 314 17.39 -2.89 1.54
C SER A 314 16.78 -1.53 1.83
N MET A 315 16.12 -0.93 0.83
CA MET A 315 15.34 0.30 0.94
C MET A 315 14.20 0.14 1.94
N VAL A 316 13.44 -0.96 1.88
CA VAL A 316 12.36 -1.24 2.85
C VAL A 316 12.91 -1.34 4.27
N ARG A 317 14.01 -2.06 4.47
CA ARG A 317 14.65 -2.18 5.78
C ARG A 317 15.22 -0.85 6.27
N ALA A 318 15.72 0.00 5.37
CA ALA A 318 16.15 1.36 5.71
C ALA A 318 14.97 2.22 6.17
N LEU A 319 13.83 2.19 5.45
CA LEU A 319 12.60 2.87 5.86
C LEU A 319 12.15 2.39 7.24
N VAL A 320 12.06 1.08 7.46
CA VAL A 320 11.73 0.53 8.78
C VAL A 320 12.69 1.04 9.86
N THR A 321 14.00 0.97 9.62
CA THR A 321 15.02 1.43 10.59
C THR A 321 14.88 2.91 10.89
N ALA A 322 14.57 3.74 9.89
CA ALA A 322 14.37 5.18 10.08
C ALA A 322 13.19 5.46 11.03
N HIS A 323 12.10 4.73 10.88
CA HIS A 323 10.87 4.89 11.67
C HIS A 323 10.88 4.17 13.02
N LEU A 324 11.93 3.39 13.33
CA LEU A 324 12.13 2.75 14.64
C LEU A 324 13.09 3.53 15.54
N GLY A 325 13.43 4.78 15.22
CA GLY A 325 14.39 5.59 15.99
C GLY A 325 13.97 5.88 17.44
N ASP A 326 12.69 5.75 17.78
CA ASP A 326 12.17 5.92 19.14
C ASP A 326 11.87 4.59 19.86
N ALA A 327 12.16 3.45 19.22
CA ALA A 327 12.05 2.13 19.82
C ALA A 327 13.18 1.91 20.83
N TYR A 328 12.89 1.23 21.93
CA TYR A 328 13.86 0.96 22.98
C TYR A 328 13.57 -0.37 23.67
N VAL A 329 14.57 -0.88 24.39
CA VAL A 329 14.45 -2.12 25.17
C VAL A 329 13.98 -1.78 26.58
N ASP A 330 12.87 -2.38 26.98
CA ASP A 330 12.37 -2.36 28.35
C ASP A 330 12.36 -3.78 28.91
N VAL A 331 13.32 -4.10 29.77
CA VAL A 331 13.43 -5.43 30.37
C VAL A 331 12.34 -5.71 31.40
N PHE A 332 11.63 -4.69 31.87
CA PHE A 332 10.56 -4.80 32.87
C PHE A 332 9.17 -4.87 32.23
N SER A 333 9.07 -4.66 30.91
CA SER A 333 7.86 -4.80 30.12
C SER A 333 8.06 -5.94 29.11
N VAL A 334 7.23 -6.97 29.18
CA VAL A 334 7.30 -8.11 28.25
C VAL A 334 5.94 -8.35 27.66
N SER A 335 5.83 -8.24 26.34
CA SER A 335 4.63 -8.61 25.60
C SER A 335 4.90 -9.83 24.73
N GLY A 336 3.89 -10.69 24.54
CA GLY A 336 4.00 -11.83 23.63
C GLY A 336 4.17 -11.45 22.15
N ALA A 337 3.87 -10.20 21.79
CA ALA A 337 3.94 -9.70 20.41
C ALA A 337 5.26 -9.00 20.09
N THR A 338 5.84 -8.29 21.06
CA THR A 338 7.02 -7.41 20.87
C THR A 338 8.23 -7.83 21.71
N GLY A 339 8.10 -8.84 22.57
CA GLY A 339 9.14 -9.24 23.51
C GLY A 339 9.45 -8.11 24.49
N HIS A 340 10.73 -7.74 24.59
CA HIS A 340 11.24 -6.63 25.41
C HIS A 340 11.25 -5.28 24.68
N PHE A 341 10.80 -5.23 23.42
CA PHE A 341 10.74 -3.95 22.70
C PHE A 341 9.51 -3.16 23.11
N SER A 342 9.78 -1.90 23.46
CA SER A 342 8.81 -0.85 23.69
C SER A 342 9.03 0.25 22.65
N PHE A 343 7.96 0.98 22.34
CA PHE A 343 7.94 2.02 21.31
C PHE A 343 7.41 3.29 21.96
N ARG A 344 7.70 4.49 21.45
CA ARG A 344 7.13 5.74 22.01
C ARG A 344 5.93 6.28 21.23
N SER A 345 5.62 5.70 20.07
CA SER A 345 4.52 6.13 19.21
C SER A 345 3.87 4.92 18.50
N TYR A 346 2.56 5.01 18.23
CA TYR A 346 1.82 3.95 17.54
C TYR A 346 2.37 3.75 16.13
N LEU A 347 2.81 4.84 15.48
CA LEU A 347 3.48 4.78 14.20
C LEU A 347 4.70 3.82 14.23
N SER A 348 5.61 3.96 15.19
CA SER A 348 6.76 3.05 15.30
C SER A 348 6.38 1.60 15.53
N TRP A 349 5.26 1.36 16.23
CA TRP A 349 4.74 0.01 16.38
C TRP A 349 4.22 -0.55 15.05
N LEU A 350 3.51 0.25 14.25
CA LEU A 350 3.07 -0.16 12.90
C LEU A 350 4.27 -0.54 12.02
N TRP A 351 5.36 0.22 12.09
CA TRP A 351 6.61 -0.09 11.38
C TRP A 351 7.31 -1.35 11.91
N TYR A 352 7.27 -1.60 13.21
CA TYR A 352 7.78 -2.83 13.81
C TYR A 352 6.97 -4.05 13.38
N ASP A 353 5.64 -3.98 13.46
CA ASP A 353 4.75 -5.07 13.04
C ASP A 353 4.96 -5.38 11.55
N PHE A 354 5.05 -4.34 10.71
CA PHE A 354 5.40 -4.48 9.30
C PHE A 354 6.78 -5.14 9.10
N SER A 355 7.77 -4.80 9.94
CA SER A 355 9.11 -5.40 9.88
C SER A 355 9.11 -6.91 10.16
N CYS A 356 8.21 -7.36 11.05
CA CYS A 356 8.08 -8.77 11.40
C CYS A 356 7.59 -9.63 10.22
N ASP A 357 6.95 -9.01 9.23
CA ASP A 357 6.42 -9.67 8.03
C ASP A 357 7.32 -9.52 6.79
N LEU A 358 8.53 -8.95 6.94
CA LEU A 358 9.49 -8.82 5.84
C LEU A 358 10.08 -10.15 5.37
N GLY A 359 10.05 -11.18 6.22
CA GLY A 359 10.49 -12.55 5.92
C GLY A 359 9.33 -13.53 5.73
N ALA A 360 9.38 -14.31 4.64
CA ALA A 360 8.43 -15.38 4.27
C ALA A 360 6.97 -14.90 4.07
N VAL A 361 6.72 -14.20 2.95
CA VAL A 361 5.42 -14.03 2.27
C VAL A 361 4.22 -13.90 3.23
N ARG A 362 3.90 -12.68 3.65
CA ARG A 362 2.62 -12.41 4.35
C ARG A 362 1.85 -11.20 3.88
N ILE A 363 2.37 -10.36 2.99
CA ILE A 363 1.57 -9.31 2.34
C ILE A 363 1.18 -9.82 0.95
N LYS A 364 -0.12 -10.01 0.75
CA LYS A 364 -0.72 -10.45 -0.53
C LYS A 364 -1.51 -9.32 -1.16
N TYR A 365 -1.78 -9.45 -2.45
CA TYR A 365 -2.51 -8.45 -3.21
C TYR A 365 -3.85 -9.01 -3.62
N CYS A 366 -4.90 -8.24 -3.40
CA CYS A 366 -6.23 -8.64 -3.80
C CYS A 366 -6.27 -8.77 -5.32
N ALA A 367 -6.53 -9.96 -5.83
CA ALA A 367 -6.61 -10.24 -7.26
C ALA A 367 -7.72 -9.43 -7.97
N ARG A 368 -8.67 -8.86 -7.21
CA ARG A 368 -9.73 -8.00 -7.75
C ARG A 368 -9.37 -6.51 -7.70
N CYS A 369 -9.13 -5.97 -6.51
CA CYS A 369 -8.96 -4.52 -6.34
C CYS A 369 -7.50 -4.05 -6.29
N GLY A 370 -6.53 -4.96 -6.39
CA GLY A 370 -5.11 -4.66 -6.32
C GLY A 370 -4.60 -4.17 -4.96
N ARG A 371 -5.49 -4.08 -3.95
CA ARG A 371 -5.12 -3.61 -2.61
C ARG A 371 -4.23 -4.64 -1.91
N PRO A 372 -3.14 -4.19 -1.27
CA PRO A 372 -2.38 -5.04 -0.37
C PRO A 372 -3.25 -5.47 0.81
N PHE A 373 -3.02 -6.66 1.34
CA PHE A 373 -3.63 -7.15 2.56
C PHE A 373 -2.69 -8.11 3.27
N SER A 374 -2.78 -8.13 4.60
CA SER A 374 -2.04 -9.09 5.41
C SER A 374 -2.68 -10.49 5.34
N ALA A 375 -1.85 -11.49 5.09
CA ALA A 375 -2.14 -12.91 5.18
C ALA A 375 -1.64 -13.51 6.52
N VAL A 376 -1.26 -12.66 7.47
CA VAL A 376 -0.87 -13.06 8.83
C VAL A 376 -2.00 -13.88 9.48
N GLY A 377 -1.64 -15.04 10.03
CA GLY A 377 -2.58 -15.91 10.74
C GLY A 377 -3.51 -16.75 9.85
N HIS A 378 -3.42 -16.65 8.51
CA HIS A 378 -4.23 -17.48 7.62
C HIS A 378 -3.79 -18.95 7.69
N ARG A 379 -4.73 -19.85 8.03
CA ARG A 379 -4.56 -21.31 7.90
C ARG A 379 -5.47 -21.82 6.79
N GLY A 380 -4.95 -22.64 5.88
CA GLY A 380 -5.71 -23.22 4.76
C GLY A 380 -5.25 -22.73 3.38
N PRO A 381 -6.09 -22.91 2.33
CA PRO A 381 -5.76 -22.59 0.95
C PRO A 381 -5.36 -21.13 0.72
N GLU A 382 -4.61 -20.87 -0.34
CA GLU A 382 -4.03 -19.56 -0.59
C GLU A 382 -5.08 -18.41 -0.67
N LYS A 383 -5.02 -17.42 0.24
CA LYS A 383 -5.92 -16.26 0.23
C LYS A 383 -5.50 -15.27 -0.87
N ASN A 384 -6.40 -15.02 -1.81
CA ASN A 384 -6.16 -14.15 -2.99
C ASN A 384 -6.96 -12.83 -2.98
N TYR A 385 -7.78 -12.59 -1.95
CA TYR A 385 -8.66 -11.41 -1.87
C TYR A 385 -8.55 -10.75 -0.51
N CYS A 386 -8.54 -9.40 -0.47
CA CYS A 386 -8.41 -8.63 0.77
C CYS A 386 -9.63 -8.75 1.69
N SER A 387 -10.82 -9.00 1.13
CA SER A 387 -12.08 -9.09 1.87
C SER A 387 -13.03 -10.12 1.28
N ALA A 388 -14.02 -10.57 2.07
CA ALA A 388 -15.13 -11.40 1.59
C ALA A 388 -15.87 -10.70 0.45
N VAL A 389 -16.08 -9.38 0.56
CA VAL A 389 -16.69 -8.55 -0.49
C VAL A 389 -15.93 -8.68 -1.82
N CYS A 390 -14.59 -8.57 -1.81
CA CYS A 390 -13.81 -8.71 -3.04
C CYS A 390 -13.85 -10.14 -3.60
N ARG A 391 -13.83 -11.15 -2.73
CA ARG A 391 -13.93 -12.55 -3.15
C ARG A 391 -15.27 -12.85 -3.80
N ASP A 392 -16.36 -12.43 -3.17
CA ASP A 392 -17.72 -12.73 -3.60
C ASP A 392 -18.05 -11.95 -4.88
N ALA A 393 -17.58 -10.71 -4.98
CA ALA A 393 -17.72 -9.93 -6.20
C ALA A 393 -16.89 -10.51 -7.36
N ALA A 394 -15.64 -10.96 -7.12
CA ALA A 394 -14.86 -11.65 -8.15
C ALA A 394 -15.51 -12.99 -8.56
N HIS A 395 -16.13 -13.70 -7.62
CA HIS A 395 -16.93 -14.88 -7.94
C HIS A 395 -18.14 -14.52 -8.81
N ASN A 396 -18.86 -13.46 -8.48
CA ASN A 396 -20.02 -13.01 -9.24
C ASN A 396 -19.65 -12.53 -10.64
N GLU A 397 -18.54 -11.80 -10.80
CA GLU A 397 -17.99 -11.40 -12.09
C GLU A 397 -17.66 -12.62 -12.95
N ARG A 398 -16.95 -13.62 -12.40
CA ARG A 398 -16.67 -14.88 -13.12
C ARG A 398 -17.95 -15.61 -13.53
N MET A 399 -18.94 -15.68 -12.65
CA MET A 399 -20.22 -16.33 -12.95
C MET A 399 -21.02 -15.55 -14.01
N ALA A 400 -20.93 -14.22 -14.01
CA ALA A 400 -21.53 -13.37 -15.02
C ALA A 400 -20.86 -13.58 -16.39
N THR A 401 -19.53 -13.47 -16.48
CA THR A 401 -18.79 -13.73 -17.72
C THR A 401 -19.05 -15.13 -18.26
N ARG A 402 -19.08 -16.14 -17.38
CA ARG A 402 -19.38 -17.53 -17.77
C ARG A 402 -20.80 -17.65 -18.33
N ARG A 403 -21.78 -17.03 -17.68
CA ARG A 403 -23.18 -17.00 -18.13
C ARG A 403 -23.31 -16.29 -19.48
N ASP A 404 -22.66 -15.14 -19.63
CA ASP A 404 -22.76 -14.33 -20.83
C ASP A 404 -22.03 -15.02 -22.01
N GLY A 405 -20.90 -15.68 -21.76
CA GLY A 405 -20.23 -16.55 -22.73
C GLY A 405 -21.09 -17.73 -23.19
N LEU A 406 -21.83 -18.38 -22.29
CA LEU A 406 -22.79 -19.43 -22.66
C LEU A 406 -23.92 -18.89 -23.55
N ARG A 407 -24.43 -17.70 -23.22
CA ARG A 407 -25.52 -17.04 -23.97
C ARG A 407 -25.09 -16.63 -25.37
N HIS A 408 -23.94 -15.98 -25.50
CA HIS A 408 -23.35 -15.60 -26.79
C HIS A 408 -22.95 -16.84 -27.60
N GLY A 409 -22.43 -17.88 -26.95
CA GLY A 409 -22.16 -19.16 -27.60
C GLY A 409 -23.39 -19.78 -28.25
N PHE A 410 -24.57 -19.67 -27.61
CA PHE A 410 -25.82 -20.17 -28.20
C PHE A 410 -26.31 -19.27 -29.34
N LEU A 411 -26.46 -17.96 -29.09
CA LEU A 411 -27.13 -17.05 -30.02
C LEU A 411 -26.25 -16.64 -31.20
N ASP A 412 -24.99 -16.28 -30.94
CA ASP A 412 -24.10 -15.66 -31.93
C ASP A 412 -23.19 -16.69 -32.60
N GLU A 413 -22.66 -17.65 -31.83
CA GLU A 413 -21.73 -18.67 -32.34
C GLU A 413 -22.44 -19.93 -32.85
N GLY A 414 -23.74 -20.08 -32.57
CA GLY A 414 -24.54 -21.21 -33.06
C GLY A 414 -24.27 -22.55 -32.36
N LYS A 415 -23.61 -22.58 -31.19
CA LYS A 415 -23.31 -23.81 -30.44
C LYS A 415 -24.57 -24.48 -29.89
N THR A 416 -24.61 -25.81 -29.91
CA THR A 416 -25.74 -26.59 -29.38
C THR A 416 -25.79 -26.54 -27.85
N VAL A 417 -26.96 -26.83 -27.25
CA VAL A 417 -27.09 -26.89 -25.79
C VAL A 417 -26.15 -27.95 -25.21
N GLU A 418 -25.96 -29.06 -25.92
CA GLU A 418 -25.10 -30.14 -25.47
C GLU A 418 -23.61 -29.77 -25.51
N GLU A 419 -23.18 -29.02 -26.53
CA GLU A 419 -21.82 -28.47 -26.60
C GLU A 419 -21.57 -27.47 -25.47
N LEU A 420 -22.50 -26.55 -25.23
CA LEU A 420 -22.42 -25.57 -24.15
C LEU A 420 -22.48 -26.24 -22.78
N ALA A 421 -23.31 -27.26 -22.60
CA ALA A 421 -23.39 -28.04 -21.37
C ALA A 421 -22.04 -28.71 -21.05
N ARG A 422 -21.39 -29.29 -22.06
CA ARG A 422 -20.07 -29.95 -21.91
C ARG A 422 -18.94 -28.96 -21.67
N GLU A 423 -18.95 -27.83 -22.39
CA GLU A 423 -17.94 -26.77 -22.28
C GLU A 423 -18.00 -26.09 -20.92
N PHE A 424 -19.21 -25.71 -20.49
CA PHE A 424 -19.39 -24.93 -19.29
C PHE A 424 -19.54 -25.78 -18.03
N TYR A 425 -20.18 -26.97 -18.06
CA TYR A 425 -20.42 -27.81 -16.87
C TYR A 425 -19.75 -29.20 -16.97
N PRO A 426 -18.41 -29.28 -17.13
CA PRO A 426 -17.72 -30.55 -17.42
C PRO A 426 -17.76 -31.58 -16.28
N SER A 427 -18.06 -31.15 -15.05
CA SER A 427 -18.13 -32.00 -13.87
C SER A 427 -19.55 -32.42 -13.46
N GLU A 428 -20.58 -31.91 -14.13
CA GLU A 428 -21.97 -32.30 -13.89
C GLU A 428 -22.37 -33.49 -14.78
N THR A 429 -23.39 -34.26 -14.39
CA THR A 429 -23.91 -35.29 -15.29
C THR A 429 -24.48 -34.63 -16.55
N SER A 430 -24.34 -35.29 -17.71
CA SER A 430 -24.80 -34.73 -19.01
C SER A 430 -26.25 -34.23 -18.96
N HIS A 431 -27.13 -34.95 -18.24
CA HIS A 431 -28.52 -34.55 -18.08
C HIS A 431 -28.71 -33.27 -17.22
N GLU A 432 -28.01 -33.14 -16.09
CA GLU A 432 -28.10 -31.95 -15.23
C GLU A 432 -27.51 -30.72 -15.90
N ALA A 433 -26.35 -30.88 -16.55
CA ALA A 433 -25.67 -29.82 -17.29
C ALA A 433 -26.57 -29.24 -18.38
N THR A 434 -27.17 -30.11 -19.21
CA THR A 434 -28.11 -29.72 -20.28
C THR A 434 -29.33 -29.01 -19.71
N ARG A 435 -29.93 -29.54 -18.63
CA ARG A 435 -31.10 -28.91 -17.99
C ARG A 435 -30.77 -27.50 -17.47
N ARG A 436 -29.57 -27.32 -16.92
CA ARG A 436 -29.10 -26.03 -16.39
C ARG A 436 -28.82 -25.03 -17.50
N THR A 437 -28.18 -25.44 -18.60
CA THR A 437 -27.98 -24.64 -19.81
C THR A 437 -29.32 -24.18 -20.37
N ILE A 438 -30.30 -25.08 -20.50
CA ILE A 438 -31.65 -24.76 -20.97
C ILE A 438 -32.31 -23.73 -20.06
N ALA A 439 -32.30 -23.92 -18.73
CA ALA A 439 -32.91 -22.98 -17.80
C ALA A 439 -32.29 -21.58 -17.88
N LEU A 440 -30.97 -21.49 -18.09
CA LEU A 440 -30.25 -20.23 -18.24
C LEU A 440 -30.61 -19.48 -19.52
N LEU A 441 -30.79 -20.20 -20.63
CA LEU A 441 -31.23 -19.63 -21.90
C LEU A 441 -32.71 -19.21 -21.84
N GLN A 442 -33.60 -20.05 -21.26
CA GLN A 442 -35.02 -19.74 -21.09
C GLN A 442 -35.28 -18.43 -20.31
N GLY A 443 -34.43 -18.14 -19.33
CA GLY A 443 -34.52 -16.95 -18.49
C GLY A 443 -33.90 -15.69 -19.11
N TRP A 444 -33.32 -15.76 -20.31
CA TRP A 444 -32.56 -14.65 -20.91
C TRP A 444 -33.45 -13.76 -21.80
N PRO A 445 -33.69 -12.48 -21.45
CA PRO A 445 -34.61 -11.60 -22.20
C PRO A 445 -34.20 -11.38 -23.66
N GLU A 446 -32.92 -11.24 -23.95
CA GLU A 446 -32.41 -10.96 -25.29
C GLU A 446 -32.67 -12.14 -26.25
N LEU A 447 -32.60 -13.38 -25.76
CA LEU A 447 -33.02 -14.55 -26.56
C LEU A 447 -34.52 -14.49 -26.88
N LYS A 448 -35.36 -14.00 -25.98
CA LYS A 448 -36.80 -13.83 -26.23
C LYS A 448 -37.04 -12.79 -27.32
N HIS A 449 -36.36 -11.66 -27.24
CA HIS A 449 -36.42 -10.61 -28.26
C HIS A 449 -35.95 -11.14 -29.61
N ALA A 450 -34.79 -11.82 -29.66
CA ALA A 450 -34.26 -12.39 -30.89
C ALA A 450 -35.21 -13.43 -31.52
N VAL A 451 -35.86 -14.28 -30.72
CA VAL A 451 -36.86 -15.24 -31.21
C VAL A 451 -38.12 -14.53 -31.73
N GLU A 452 -38.58 -13.48 -31.06
CA GLU A 452 -39.75 -12.70 -31.50
C GLU A 452 -39.49 -11.99 -32.83
N ASP A 453 -38.31 -11.37 -32.97
CA ASP A 453 -37.85 -10.67 -34.17
C ASP A 453 -37.70 -11.68 -35.32
N ASP A 454 -37.08 -12.85 -35.07
CA ASP A 454 -36.93 -13.91 -36.08
C ASP A 454 -38.30 -14.44 -36.55
N ILE A 455 -39.28 -14.62 -35.65
CA ILE A 455 -40.64 -15.02 -36.02
C ILE A 455 -41.36 -13.90 -36.79
N GLU A 456 -41.07 -12.62 -36.51
CA GLU A 456 -41.62 -11.50 -37.26
C GLU A 456 -41.11 -11.47 -38.70
N GLU A 457 -39.83 -11.75 -38.89
CA GLU A 457 -39.18 -11.75 -40.21
C GLU A 457 -39.48 -13.01 -41.03
N HIS A 458 -39.37 -14.20 -40.42
CA HIS A 458 -39.41 -15.50 -41.11
C HIS A 458 -40.69 -16.31 -40.82
N GLY A 459 -41.62 -15.78 -40.02
CA GLY A 459 -42.82 -16.48 -39.60
C GLY A 459 -42.53 -17.64 -38.62
N TRP A 460 -43.48 -18.55 -38.43
CA TRP A 460 -43.37 -19.65 -37.46
C TRP A 460 -42.35 -20.74 -37.83
N HIS A 461 -41.72 -20.63 -39.00
CA HIS A 461 -40.61 -21.48 -39.43
C HIS A 461 -39.24 -20.81 -39.20
N ALA A 462 -39.22 -19.74 -38.40
CA ALA A 462 -38.02 -19.03 -37.97
C ALA A 462 -36.91 -20.00 -37.52
N PRO A 463 -35.70 -19.94 -38.11
CA PRO A 463 -34.61 -20.86 -37.80
C PRO A 463 -34.27 -20.90 -36.31
N LEU A 464 -34.26 -19.75 -35.63
CA LEU A 464 -33.94 -19.66 -34.21
C LEU A 464 -35.08 -20.26 -33.35
N PHE A 465 -36.33 -20.04 -33.73
CA PHE A 465 -37.49 -20.64 -33.07
C PHE A 465 -37.49 -22.16 -33.16
N VAL A 466 -37.27 -22.70 -34.36
CA VAL A 466 -37.18 -24.15 -34.59
C VAL A 466 -36.00 -24.76 -33.82
N ARG A 467 -34.85 -24.09 -33.80
CA ARG A 467 -33.68 -24.53 -33.04
C ARG A 467 -33.95 -24.55 -31.54
N CYS A 468 -34.55 -23.49 -30.98
CA CYS A 468 -34.92 -23.47 -29.56
C CYS A 468 -35.81 -24.68 -29.19
N HIS A 469 -36.79 -24.99 -30.02
CA HIS A 469 -37.66 -26.15 -29.82
C HIS A 469 -36.90 -27.48 -29.93
N ALA A 470 -36.03 -27.64 -30.94
CA ALA A 470 -35.24 -28.85 -31.15
C ALA A 470 -34.25 -29.12 -30.00
N GLU A 471 -33.70 -28.06 -29.40
CA GLU A 471 -32.75 -28.09 -28.29
C GLU A 471 -33.43 -28.22 -26.91
N GLY A 472 -34.75 -28.42 -26.87
CA GLY A 472 -35.50 -28.63 -25.62
C GLY A 472 -35.72 -27.36 -24.79
N ILE A 473 -35.52 -26.18 -25.38
CA ILE A 473 -35.85 -24.90 -24.75
C ILE A 473 -37.37 -24.73 -24.83
N ASP A 474 -38.01 -24.46 -23.69
CA ASP A 474 -39.45 -24.24 -23.59
C ASP A 474 -39.81 -22.94 -24.30
N VAL A 475 -40.15 -23.07 -25.60
CA VAL A 475 -40.49 -21.96 -26.47
C VAL A 475 -41.70 -21.17 -25.94
N LEU A 476 -42.60 -21.79 -25.17
CA LEU A 476 -43.72 -21.08 -24.57
C LEU A 476 -43.24 -20.02 -23.55
N LYS A 477 -42.08 -20.20 -22.91
CA LYS A 477 -41.52 -19.18 -22.01
C LYS A 477 -40.79 -18.06 -22.75
N LEU A 478 -40.48 -18.26 -24.02
CA LEU A 478 -39.80 -17.28 -24.87
C LEU A 478 -40.78 -16.34 -25.57
N LEU A 479 -42.02 -16.78 -25.79
CA LEU A 479 -43.03 -16.02 -26.51
C LEU A 479 -43.73 -14.97 -25.65
N ASN A 480 -44.13 -13.86 -26.27
CA ASN A 480 -44.99 -12.86 -25.65
C ASN A 480 -46.49 -13.24 -25.76
N ALA A 481 -47.36 -12.45 -25.12
CA ALA A 481 -48.80 -12.70 -25.10
C ALA A 481 -49.44 -12.69 -26.51
N LYS A 482 -48.94 -11.86 -27.44
CA LYS A 482 -49.44 -11.78 -28.82
C LYS A 482 -49.16 -13.09 -29.56
N ARG A 483 -47.93 -13.59 -29.48
CA ARG A 483 -47.52 -14.86 -30.13
C ARG A 483 -48.20 -16.07 -29.51
N HIS A 484 -48.41 -16.09 -28.21
CA HIS A 484 -49.20 -17.15 -27.56
C HIS A 484 -50.62 -17.25 -28.12
N LYS A 485 -51.27 -16.11 -28.36
CA LYS A 485 -52.61 -16.08 -28.94
C LYS A 485 -52.61 -16.62 -30.38
N GLN A 486 -51.66 -16.18 -31.19
CA GLN A 486 -51.48 -16.66 -32.57
C GLN A 486 -51.17 -18.16 -32.63
N LEU A 487 -50.36 -18.69 -31.71
CA LEU A 487 -50.04 -20.11 -31.63
C LEU A 487 -51.29 -20.94 -31.26
N LYS A 488 -52.11 -20.47 -30.31
CA LYS A 488 -53.39 -21.12 -29.95
C LYS A 488 -54.40 -21.12 -31.08
N GLU A 489 -54.48 -20.04 -31.85
CA GLU A 489 -55.34 -19.93 -33.02
C GLU A 489 -54.90 -20.85 -34.18
N ARG A 490 -53.60 -21.20 -34.25
CA ARG A 490 -53.04 -22.16 -35.21
C ARG A 490 -53.17 -23.62 -34.77
N GLY A 491 -52.98 -23.92 -33.48
CA GLY A 491 -53.07 -25.29 -32.93
C GLY A 491 -54.50 -25.81 -32.67
N GLY A 492 -55.51 -24.96 -32.86
CA GLY A 492 -56.93 -25.31 -32.77
C GLY A 492 -57.59 -25.68 -34.12
N ARG A 493 -56.79 -26.07 -35.13
CA ARG A 493 -57.28 -26.64 -36.39
C ARG A 493 -56.81 -28.07 -36.57
#